data_AF-A0A318CPJ3-F1
#
_entry.id   AF-A0A318CPJ3-F1
#
_cell.length_a   1.000
_cell.length_b   1.000
_cell.length_c   1.000
_cell.angle_alpha   90.00
_cell.angle_beta   90.00
_cell.angle_gamma   90.00
#
_symmetry.space_group_name_H-M   'P 1'
#
loop_
_entity.id
_entity.type
_entity.pdbx_description
1 polymer ?
#
loop_
_entity_poly.entity_id
_entity_poly.type
_entity_poly.pdbx_seq_one_letter_code
_entity_poly.pdbx_strand_id
1 'polypeptide(L)'
;MSKKKSKKIQSRKKAQAAKQGNVKPVKSYSPPNDVSGRAEVSPALRSGIKDWVDKVKSFFIEVRVEFDKITWPSRKEAIALTTAVLAITFFFTAYLGIVDFSLTKLVSFLIY
;
A
#
# COMPACT_ATOMS: atom_id res chain seq x y z
N MET A 1 56.02 31.85 9.33
CA MET A 1 55.71 32.31 7.95
C MET A 1 54.70 31.36 7.31
N SER A 2 53.39 31.60 7.44
CA SER A 2 52.59 32.55 6.66
C SER A 2 52.25 32.08 5.23
N LYS A 3 51.00 31.64 5.07
CA LYS A 3 50.09 32.06 3.98
C LYS A 3 50.52 31.78 2.52
N LYS A 4 50.72 30.51 2.12
CA LYS A 4 50.81 30.17 0.68
C LYS A 4 50.03 28.94 0.17
N LYS A 5 49.24 28.24 1.00
CA LYS A 5 48.43 27.09 0.55
C LYS A 5 46.95 27.39 0.21
N SER A 6 46.45 28.60 0.49
CA SER A 6 45.02 28.94 0.32
C SER A 6 44.65 29.58 -1.04
N LYS A 7 45.61 30.11 -1.81
CA LYS A 7 45.33 30.79 -3.11
C LYS A 7 45.22 29.88 -4.35
N LYS A 8 45.58 28.59 -4.26
CA LYS A 8 45.56 27.67 -5.42
C LYS A 8 44.23 26.92 -5.60
N ILE A 9 43.35 26.97 -4.59
CA ILE A 9 42.06 26.25 -4.57
C ILE A 9 40.97 27.04 -5.31
N GLN A 10 41.09 28.36 -5.46
CA GLN A 10 40.06 29.20 -6.08
C GLN A 10 40.22 29.41 -7.60
N SER A 11 41.40 29.23 -8.19
CA SER A 11 41.61 29.45 -9.63
C SER A 11 41.25 28.26 -10.53
N ARG A 12 41.02 27.07 -9.97
CA ARG A 12 40.55 25.90 -10.73
C ARG A 12 39.02 25.83 -10.90
N LYS A 13 38.24 26.59 -10.14
CA LYS A 13 36.77 26.49 -10.13
C LYS A 13 36.06 27.30 -11.23
N LYS A 14 36.78 28.05 -12.07
CA LYS A 14 36.20 28.93 -13.10
C LYS A 14 36.47 28.50 -14.56
N ALA A 15 37.10 27.35 -14.78
CA ALA A 15 37.51 26.89 -16.12
C ALA A 15 36.66 25.74 -16.70
N GLN A 16 35.56 25.34 -16.05
CA GLN A 16 34.69 24.24 -16.50
C GLN A 16 33.26 24.69 -16.85
N ALA A 17 33.03 25.98 -17.12
CA ALA A 17 31.72 26.54 -17.42
C ALA A 17 31.48 26.85 -18.92
N ALA A 18 32.29 26.32 -19.84
CA ALA A 18 32.08 26.56 -21.26
C ALA A 18 32.46 25.33 -22.07
N LYS A 19 31.56 24.95 -23.01
CA LYS A 19 31.61 23.82 -23.94
C LYS A 19 30.91 22.56 -23.42
N GLN A 20 29.61 22.42 -23.70
CA GLN A 20 29.17 21.69 -24.90
C GLN A 20 27.64 21.82 -25.03
N GLY A 21 27.22 22.70 -25.93
CA GLY A 21 25.87 22.69 -26.45
C GLY A 21 25.67 21.57 -27.46
N ASN A 22 24.41 21.42 -27.86
CA ASN A 22 23.91 20.69 -29.02
C ASN A 22 23.58 19.20 -28.82
N VAL A 23 22.47 18.95 -28.10
CA VAL A 23 21.68 17.72 -28.30
C VAL A 23 20.52 18.06 -29.25
N LYS A 24 20.44 17.24 -30.30
CA LYS A 24 19.68 17.32 -31.55
C LYS A 24 18.14 17.42 -31.34
N PRO A 25 17.37 17.95 -32.31
CA PRO A 25 15.99 18.38 -32.10
C PRO A 25 15.08 17.22 -31.71
N VAL A 26 14.23 17.47 -30.72
CA VAL A 26 13.13 16.57 -30.34
C VAL A 26 12.27 16.35 -31.58
N LYS A 27 12.18 15.09 -31.99
CA LYS A 27 11.46 14.63 -33.18
C LYS A 27 10.00 15.06 -33.04
N SER A 28 9.57 15.98 -33.90
CA SER A 28 8.17 16.34 -34.09
C SER A 28 7.40 15.06 -34.42
N TYR A 29 6.44 14.70 -33.57
CA TYR A 29 5.56 13.56 -33.81
C TYR A 29 4.32 14.06 -34.55
N SER A 30 4.30 13.85 -35.86
CA SER A 30 3.08 13.94 -36.66
C SER A 30 2.31 12.62 -36.52
N PRO A 31 1.08 12.60 -35.97
CA PRO A 31 0.27 11.39 -36.02
C PRO A 31 -0.19 11.11 -37.47
N PRO A 32 -0.11 9.85 -37.95
CA PRO A 32 -0.68 9.44 -39.23
C PRO A 32 -2.21 9.58 -39.27
N ASN A 33 -2.73 10.06 -40.40
CA ASN A 33 -4.15 10.08 -40.71
C ASN A 33 -4.58 8.70 -41.22
N ASP A 34 -5.31 7.93 -40.42
CA ASP A 34 -6.13 6.81 -40.87
C ASP A 34 -7.47 6.72 -40.11
N VAL A 35 -8.47 7.30 -40.78
CA VAL A 35 -9.90 6.99 -40.84
C VAL A 35 -10.56 5.99 -39.87
N SER A 36 -11.77 6.39 -39.46
CA SER A 36 -12.99 5.59 -39.20
C SER A 36 -13.45 5.48 -37.74
N GLY A 37 -14.25 6.48 -37.34
CA GLY A 37 -15.51 6.29 -36.63
C GLY A 37 -15.47 5.50 -35.32
N ARG A 38 -14.84 6.03 -34.28
CA ARG A 38 -15.20 5.79 -32.87
C ARG A 38 -14.95 7.06 -32.09
N ALA A 39 -15.94 7.48 -31.30
CA ALA A 39 -15.91 8.68 -30.46
C ALA A 39 -14.51 8.90 -29.85
N GLU A 40 -13.91 10.04 -30.18
CA GLU A 40 -12.63 10.47 -29.66
C GLU A 40 -12.78 10.74 -28.16
N VAL A 41 -12.68 9.70 -27.35
CA VAL A 41 -12.41 9.85 -25.92
C VAL A 41 -11.15 10.69 -25.79
N SER A 42 -11.33 11.94 -25.35
CA SER A 42 -10.28 12.96 -25.33
C SER A 42 -8.99 12.37 -24.75
N PRO A 43 -7.81 12.65 -25.35
CA PRO A 43 -6.53 12.11 -24.89
C PRO A 43 -6.28 12.42 -23.40
N ALA A 44 -6.86 13.51 -22.88
CA ALA A 44 -6.88 13.87 -21.47
C ALA A 44 -7.58 12.84 -20.56
N LEU A 45 -8.69 12.23 -20.99
CA LEU A 45 -9.42 11.23 -20.20
C LEU A 45 -8.67 9.89 -20.19
N ARG A 46 -8.10 9.49 -21.32
CA ARG A 46 -7.26 8.27 -21.39
C ARG A 46 -5.99 8.43 -20.56
N SER A 47 -5.38 9.62 -20.54
CA SER A 47 -4.24 9.92 -19.67
C SER A 47 -4.66 9.86 -18.21
N GLY A 48 -5.73 10.55 -17.82
CA GLY A 48 -6.19 10.56 -16.43
C GLY A 48 -6.55 9.17 -15.89
N ILE A 49 -7.13 8.29 -16.72
CA ILE A 49 -7.40 6.89 -16.34
C ILE A 49 -6.10 6.09 -16.21
N LYS A 50 -5.12 6.27 -17.11
CA LYS A 50 -3.80 5.63 -17.00
C LYS A 50 -3.06 6.08 -15.74
N ASP A 51 -3.04 7.39 -15.49
CA ASP A 51 -2.43 7.99 -14.30
C ASP A 51 -3.09 7.49 -13.00
N TRP A 52 -4.41 7.29 -13.01
CA TRP A 52 -5.14 6.71 -11.87
C TRP A 52 -4.81 5.22 -11.67
N VAL A 53 -4.73 4.43 -12.75
CA VAL A 53 -4.33 3.02 -12.68
C VAL A 53 -2.89 2.88 -12.17
N ASP A 54 -1.97 3.72 -12.62
CA ASP A 54 -0.57 3.72 -12.18
C ASP A 54 -0.44 4.12 -10.71
N LYS A 55 -1.22 5.11 -10.26
CA LYS A 55 -1.33 5.47 -8.83
C LYS A 55 -1.85 4.30 -8.00
N VAL A 56 -2.98 3.70 -8.38
CA VAL A 56 -3.57 2.55 -7.67
C VAL A 56 -2.58 1.38 -7.58
N LYS A 57 -1.91 1.06 -8.68
CA LYS A 57 -0.88 0.02 -8.70
C LYS A 57 0.26 0.32 -7.71
N SER A 58 0.70 1.58 -7.65
CA SER A 58 1.74 2.03 -6.72
C SER A 58 1.27 1.92 -5.26
N PHE A 59 0.03 2.32 -4.96
CA PHE A 59 -0.57 2.17 -3.63
C PHE A 59 -0.64 0.70 -3.17
N PHE A 60 -1.02 -0.24 -4.04
CA PHE A 60 -1.04 -1.67 -3.66
C PHE A 60 0.36 -2.22 -3.36
N ILE A 61 1.38 -1.74 -4.06
CA ILE A 61 2.78 -2.11 -3.81
C ILE A 61 3.22 -1.56 -2.45
N GLU A 62 2.91 -0.30 -2.16
CA GLU A 62 3.19 0.34 -0.86
C GLU A 62 2.46 -0.37 0.30
N VAL A 63 1.17 -0.69 0.14
CA VAL A 63 0.37 -1.42 1.14
C VAL A 63 0.97 -2.79 1.43
N ARG A 64 1.42 -3.52 0.40
CA ARG A 64 2.06 -4.82 0.59
C ARG A 64 3.34 -4.71 1.40
N VAL A 65 4.17 -3.70 1.10
CA VAL A 65 5.42 -3.45 1.84
C VAL A 65 5.13 -3.15 3.32
N GLU A 66 4.07 -2.38 3.61
CA GLU A 66 3.70 -2.12 5.01
C GLU A 66 2.98 -3.29 5.68
N PHE A 67 2.27 -4.12 4.92
CA PHE A 67 1.72 -5.39 5.42
C PHE A 67 2.81 -6.38 5.82
N ASP A 68 3.94 -6.38 5.13
CA ASP A 68 5.10 -7.22 5.48
C ASP A 68 5.79 -6.76 6.78
N LYS A 69 5.57 -5.51 7.21
CA LYS A 69 5.99 -5.03 8.54
C LYS A 69 5.07 -5.52 9.66
N ILE A 70 3.88 -6.03 9.34
CA ILE A 70 2.97 -6.58 10.33
C ILE A 70 3.54 -7.93 10.78
N THR A 71 3.94 -8.01 12.03
CA THR A 71 4.41 -9.25 12.65
C THR A 71 3.23 -10.19 12.86
N TRP A 72 2.90 -10.97 11.84
CA TRP A 72 1.85 -11.98 11.94
C TRP A 72 2.26 -13.05 12.96
N PRO A 73 1.34 -13.45 13.85
CA PRO A 73 1.61 -14.51 14.81
C PRO A 73 2.01 -15.77 14.06
N SER A 74 2.92 -16.55 14.66
CA SER A 74 3.30 -17.84 14.09
C SER A 74 2.06 -18.71 13.93
N ARG A 75 1.96 -19.50 12.85
CA ARG A 75 0.80 -20.37 12.61
C ARG A 75 0.48 -21.26 13.82
N LYS A 76 1.51 -21.67 14.56
CA LYS A 76 1.34 -22.47 15.78
C LYS A 76 0.66 -21.69 16.91
N GLU A 77 1.05 -20.43 17.10
CA GLU A 77 0.46 -19.54 18.10
C GLU A 77 -0.97 -19.20 17.73
N ALA A 78 -1.23 -18.87 16.46
CA ALA A 78 -2.58 -18.61 15.97
C ALA A 78 -3.52 -19.80 16.25
N ILE A 79 -3.08 -21.03 15.93
CA ILE A 79 -3.84 -22.25 16.20
C ILE A 79 -4.03 -22.47 17.70
N ALA A 80 -3.00 -22.25 18.52
CA ALA A 80 -3.09 -22.41 19.97
C ALA A 80 -4.11 -21.43 20.56
N LEU A 81 -4.06 -20.16 20.15
CA LEU A 81 -4.99 -19.12 20.59
C LEU A 81 -6.42 -19.42 20.15
N THR A 82 -6.65 -19.81 18.89
CA THR A 82 -8.00 -20.17 18.43
C THR A 82 -8.54 -21.41 19.14
N THR A 83 -7.68 -22.39 19.42
CA THR A 83 -8.08 -23.60 20.16
C THR A 83 -8.47 -23.26 21.60
N ALA A 84 -7.71 -22.39 22.26
CA ALA A 84 -8.04 -21.91 23.60
C ALA A 84 -9.38 -21.16 23.62
N VAL A 85 -9.63 -20.29 22.63
CA VAL A 85 -10.90 -19.56 22.49
C VAL A 85 -12.07 -20.53 22.26
N LEU A 86 -11.89 -21.57 21.43
CA LEU A 86 -12.92 -22.59 21.25
C LEU A 86 -13.20 -23.34 22.56
N ALA A 87 -12.17 -23.74 23.29
CA ALA A 87 -12.33 -24.46 24.56
C ALA A 87 -13.12 -23.64 25.59
N ILE A 88 -12.76 -22.35 25.78
CA ILE A 88 -13.47 -21.48 26.74
C ILE A 88 -14.90 -21.16 26.27
N THR A 89 -15.12 -21.01 24.97
CA THR A 89 -16.48 -20.82 24.42
C THR A 89 -17.34 -22.05 24.65
N PHE A 90 -16.81 -23.26 24.42
CA PHE A 90 -17.52 -24.51 24.74
C PHE A 90 -17.87 -24.59 26.23
N PHE A 91 -16.96 -24.20 27.12
CA PHE A 91 -17.24 -24.14 28.55
C PHE A 91 -18.39 -23.18 28.89
N PHE A 92 -18.35 -21.94 28.38
CA PHE A 92 -19.40 -20.96 28.64
C PHE A 92 -20.74 -21.35 28.03
N THR A 93 -20.76 -21.90 26.82
CA THR A 93 -22.01 -22.37 26.18
C THR A 93 -22.66 -23.50 26.96
N ALA A 94 -21.87 -24.46 27.47
CA ALA A 94 -22.38 -25.51 28.34
C ALA A 94 -22.91 -24.93 29.66
N TYR A 95 -22.17 -24.01 30.29
CA TYR A 95 -22.59 -23.35 31.52
C TYR A 95 -23.91 -22.58 31.33
N LEU A 96 -23.97 -21.69 30.34
CA LEU A 96 -25.17 -20.91 30.04
C LEU A 96 -26.33 -21.83 29.69
N GLY A 97 -26.13 -22.83 28.82
CA GLY A 97 -27.19 -23.78 28.48
C GLY A 97 -27.78 -24.52 29.69
N ILE A 98 -26.95 -24.91 30.66
CA ILE A 98 -27.43 -25.49 31.92
C ILE A 98 -28.21 -24.47 32.74
N VAL A 99 -27.71 -23.24 32.85
CA VAL A 99 -28.37 -22.16 33.58
C VAL A 99 -29.72 -21.84 32.95
N ASP A 100 -29.79 -21.63 31.64
CA ASP A 100 -31.01 -21.36 30.88
C ASP A 100 -32.05 -22.48 31.04
N PHE A 101 -31.61 -23.75 30.99
CA PHE A 101 -32.48 -24.90 31.23
C PHE A 101 -32.98 -24.94 32.68
N SER A 102 -32.09 -24.68 33.64
CA SER A 102 -32.43 -24.67 35.07
C SER A 102 -33.45 -23.58 35.39
N LEU A 103 -33.27 -22.38 34.83
CA LEU A 103 -34.22 -21.27 34.97
C LEU A 103 -35.58 -21.62 34.39
N THR A 104 -35.63 -22.22 33.20
CA THR A 104 -36.89 -22.63 32.56
C THR A 104 -37.66 -23.63 33.43
N LYS A 105 -36.95 -24.61 34.03
CA LYS A 105 -37.53 -25.58 34.96
C LYS A 105 -38.03 -24.92 36.24
N LEU A 106 -37.25 -23.99 36.81
CA LEU A 106 -37.60 -23.29 38.04
C LEU A 106 -38.83 -22.38 37.85
N VAL A 107 -38.88 -21.64 36.74
CA VAL A 107 -40.02 -20.80 36.38
C VAL A 107 -41.26 -21.65 36.11
N SER A 108 -41.12 -22.78 35.41
CA SER A 108 -42.24 -23.69 35.18
C SER A 108 -42.80 -24.28 36.48
N PHE A 109 -41.91 -24.61 37.44
CA PHE A 109 -42.32 -25.06 38.77
C PHE A 109 -42.99 -23.95 39.60
N LEU A 110 -42.65 -22.68 39.35
CA LEU A 110 -43.25 -21.57 40.07
C LEU A 110 -44.61 -21.16 39.51
N ILE A 111 -44.84 -21.35 38.20
CA ILE A 111 -46.08 -20.98 37.52
C ILE A 111 -47.18 -22.05 37.66
N TYR A 112 -46.78 -23.32 37.85
CA TYR A 112 -47.67 -24.48 38.03
C TYR A 112 -47.86 -24.78 39.50
#